data_AF-A0A3P2AHC7-F1
#
_entry.id   AF-A0A3P2AHC7-F1
#
_cell.length_a   1.000
_cell.length_b   1.000
_cell.length_c   1.000
_cell.angle_alpha   90.00
_cell.angle_beta   90.00
_cell.angle_gamma   90.00
#
_symmetry.space_group_name_H-M   'P 1'
#
loop_
_entity.id
_entity.type
_entity.pdbx_description
1 polymer ?
#
loop_
_entity_poly.entity_id
_entity_poly.type
_entity_poly.pdbx_seq_one_letter_code
_entity_poly.pdbx_strand_id
1 'polypeptide(L)'
;MKLIVTTISWFLTALEISLFARAILSWLPGGTSSIQMIRKFLFDLTEPILQPIRQLIERSIFQGNGNIFDISPLVAFIMIDAIKAILHNAI
;
A
#
# COMPACT_ATOMS: atom_id res chain seq x y z
N MET A 1 9.44 -17.01 18.90
CA MET A 1 9.49 -16.71 17.45
C MET A 1 8.11 -16.64 16.83
N LYS A 2 7.24 -17.67 16.99
CA LYS A 2 5.86 -17.66 16.45
C LYS A 2 5.04 -16.41 16.78
N LEU A 3 5.01 -15.98 18.04
CA LEU A 3 4.25 -14.77 18.45
C LEU A 3 4.71 -13.52 17.69
N ILE A 4 6.01 -13.30 17.55
CA ILE A 4 6.57 -12.13 16.87
C ILE A 4 6.17 -12.13 15.40
N VAL A 5 6.34 -13.26 14.71
CA VAL A 5 5.96 -13.36 13.29
C VAL A 5 4.46 -13.16 13.12
N THR A 6 3.62 -13.77 13.96
CA THR A 6 2.17 -13.56 13.91
C THR A 6 1.81 -12.08 14.08
N THR A 7 2.40 -11.38 15.04
CA THR A 7 2.14 -9.94 15.24
C THR A 7 2.56 -9.11 14.02
N ILE A 8 3.73 -9.39 13.43
CA ILE A 8 4.20 -8.71 12.22
C ILE A 8 3.26 -9.01 11.05
N SER A 9 2.87 -10.26 10.85
CA SER A 9 1.94 -10.65 9.78
C SER A 9 0.59 -9.94 9.92
N TRP A 10 0.06 -9.79 11.14
CA TRP A 10 -1.16 -9.01 11.39
C TRP A 10 -1.00 -7.54 11.05
N PHE A 11 0.13 -6.93 11.41
CA PHE A 11 0.43 -5.54 11.04
C PHE A 11 0.51 -5.36 9.51
N LEU A 12 1.19 -6.28 8.81
CA LEU A 12 1.28 -6.28 7.36
C LEU A 12 -0.10 -6.45 6.70
N THR A 13 -0.96 -7.31 7.24
CA THR A 13 -2.36 -7.43 6.80
C THR A 13 -3.15 -6.14 7.00
N ALA A 14 -2.95 -5.42 8.12
CA ALA A 14 -3.60 -4.13 8.34
C ALA A 14 -3.16 -3.07 7.29
N LEU A 15 -1.88 -3.10 6.88
CA LEU A 15 -1.38 -2.23 5.80
C LEU A 15 -2.00 -2.58 4.45
N GLU A 16 -2.11 -3.87 4.10
CA GLU A 16 -2.81 -4.30 2.87
C GLU A 16 -4.27 -3.86 2.84
N ILE A 17 -5.00 -4.03 3.94
CA ILE A 17 -6.39 -3.56 4.05
C ILE A 17 -6.45 -2.04 3.82
N SER A 18 -5.48 -1.30 4.37
CA SER A 18 -5.40 0.15 4.20
C SER A 18 -5.10 0.55 2.76
N LEU A 19 -4.20 -0.17 2.09
CA LEU A 19 -3.91 -0.01 0.65
C LEU A 19 -5.13 -0.33 -0.21
N PHE A 20 -5.87 -1.38 0.13
CA PHE A 20 -7.08 -1.80 -0.58
C PHE A 20 -8.18 -0.76 -0.44
N ALA A 21 -8.40 -0.28 0.79
CA ALA A 21 -9.34 0.81 1.06
C ALA A 21 -8.95 2.08 0.30
N ARG A 22 -7.66 2.45 0.28
CA ARG A 22 -7.17 3.60 -0.50
C ARG A 22 -7.44 3.42 -2.00
N ALA A 23 -7.15 2.24 -2.55
CA ALA A 23 -7.41 1.93 -3.94
C ALA A 23 -8.89 2.08 -4.27
N ILE A 24 -9.80 1.48 -3.50
CA ILE A 24 -11.25 1.63 -3.71
C ILE A 24 -11.68 3.09 -3.62
N LEU A 25 -11.28 3.80 -2.55
CA LEU A 25 -11.71 5.18 -2.33
C LEU A 25 -11.17 6.15 -3.39
N SER A 26 -10.05 5.85 -4.04
CA SER A 26 -9.49 6.69 -5.10
C SER A 26 -10.36 6.72 -6.36
N TRP A 27 -11.16 5.67 -6.61
CA TRP A 27 -12.06 5.60 -7.76
C TRP A 27 -13.42 6.26 -7.48
N LEU A 28 -13.74 6.52 -6.21
CA LEU A 28 -14.99 7.18 -5.84
C LEU A 28 -14.88 8.70 -6.04
N PRO A 29 -15.69 9.32 -6.91
CA PRO A 29 -15.70 10.76 -7.06
C PRO A 29 -16.40 11.43 -5.86
N GLY A 30 -15.85 12.57 -5.40
CA GLY A 30 -16.44 13.35 -4.31
C GLY A 30 -16.45 12.66 -2.95
N GLY A 31 -17.18 13.22 -1.98
CA GLY A 31 -17.33 12.63 -0.66
C GLY A 31 -17.73 13.63 0.42
N THR A 32 -18.42 13.15 1.45
CA THR A 32 -18.70 13.91 2.68
C THR A 32 -17.39 14.26 3.39
N SER A 33 -17.45 15.20 4.35
CA SER A 33 -16.29 15.54 5.20
C SER A 33 -15.68 14.31 5.87
N SER A 34 -16.50 13.35 6.31
CA SER A 34 -16.04 12.09 6.89
C SER A 34 -15.27 11.21 5.90
N ILE A 35 -15.74 11.11 4.66
CA ILE A 35 -15.04 10.34 3.61
C ILE A 35 -13.69 10.98 3.29
N GLN A 36 -13.62 12.32 3.23
CA GLN A 36 -12.36 13.03 3.00
C GLN A 36 -11.37 12.83 4.14
N MET A 37 -11.85 12.81 5.39
CA MET A 37 -11.01 12.49 6.56
C MET A 37 -10.44 11.07 6.47
N ILE A 38 -11.25 10.08 6.09
CA ILE A 38 -10.78 8.69 5.89
C ILE A 38 -9.75 8.61 4.76
N ARG A 39 -9.99 9.29 3.63
CA ARG A 39 -9.02 9.36 2.52
C ARG A 39 -7.69 9.94 2.97
N LYS A 40 -7.72 11.03 3.73
CA LYS A 40 -6.51 11.65 4.28
C LYS A 40 -5.78 10.71 5.24
N PHE A 41 -6.51 10.08 6.15
CA PHE A 41 -5.93 9.12 7.09
C PHE A 41 -5.25 7.95 6.37
N LEU A 42 -5.93 7.34 5.38
CA LEU A 42 -5.35 6.28 4.57
C LEU A 42 -4.16 6.78 3.74
N PHE A 43 -4.21 8.02 3.25
CA PHE A 43 -3.09 8.64 2.56
C PHE A 43 -1.87 8.72 3.49
N ASP A 44 -2.01 9.38 4.63
CA ASP A 44 -0.94 9.59 5.59
C ASP A 44 -0.35 8.26 6.12
N LEU A 45 -1.20 7.23 6.27
CA LEU A 45 -0.78 5.91 6.73
C LEU A 45 0.03 5.14 5.66
N THR A 46 -0.36 5.24 4.38
CA THR A 46 0.21 4.43 3.31
C THR A 46 1.31 5.15 2.52
N GLU A 47 1.35 6.48 2.54
CA GLU A 47 2.31 7.28 1.76
C GLU A 47 3.77 7.00 2.09
N PRO A 48 4.19 6.75 3.35
CA PRO A 48 5.58 6.40 3.64
C PRO A 48 6.08 5.13 2.91
N ILE A 49 5.17 4.24 2.52
CA ILE A 49 5.47 3.01 1.75
C ILE A 49 5.33 3.29 0.25
N LEU A 50 4.25 3.98 -0.15
CA LEU A 50 3.94 4.22 -1.55
C LEU A 50 4.88 5.24 -2.21
N GLN A 51 5.34 6.25 -1.48
CA GLN A 51 6.16 7.33 -2.03
C GLN A 51 7.53 6.83 -2.51
N PRO A 52 8.28 6.00 -1.75
CA PRO A 52 9.50 5.39 -2.26
C PRO A 52 9.26 4.49 -3.46
N ILE A 53 8.20 3.67 -3.43
CA ILE A 53 7.83 2.81 -4.55
C ILE A 53 7.55 3.65 -5.81
N ARG A 54 6.78 4.73 -5.67
CA ARG A 54 6.47 5.65 -6.76
C ARG A 54 7.73 6.26 -7.35
N GLN A 55 8.65 6.74 -6.50
CA GLN A 55 9.93 7.29 -6.95
C GLN A 55 10.78 6.27 -7.72
N LEU A 56 10.75 4.99 -7.35
CA LEU A 56 11.46 3.94 -8.06
C LEU A 56 10.83 3.66 -9.43
N ILE A 57 9.50 3.63 -9.50
CA ILE A 57 8.76 3.44 -10.76
C ILE A 57 9.03 4.61 -11.70
N GLU A 58 8.96 5.85 -11.20
CA GLU A 58 9.21 7.08 -11.96
C GLU A 58 10.61 7.12 -12.59
N ARG A 59 11.60 6.53 -11.93
CA ARG A 59 12.98 6.42 -12.43
C ARG A 59 13.19 5.24 -13.37
N SER A 60 12.22 4.35 -13.51
CA SER A 60 12.33 3.13 -14.30
C SER A 60 11.86 3.33 -15.74
N ILE A 61 12.20 2.38 -16.61
CA ILE A 61 11.71 2.32 -18.00
C ILE A 61 10.18 2.21 -18.11
N PHE A 62 9.48 1.89 -17.02
CA PHE A 62 8.03 1.77 -16.98
C PHE A 62 7.31 3.12 -16.96
N GLN A 63 8.02 4.23 -16.69
CA GLN A 63 7.44 5.57 -16.63
C GLN A 63 7.78 6.38 -17.90
N GLY A 64 6.99 6.18 -18.96
CA GLY A 64 6.99 7.03 -20.16
C GLY A 64 5.83 8.03 -20.13
N ASN A 65 6.12 9.32 -20.36
CA ASN A 65 5.19 10.42 -20.65
C ASN A 65 3.84 10.42 -19.91
N GLY A 66 3.90 10.52 -18.58
CA GLY A 66 2.73 10.86 -17.75
C GLY A 66 1.84 9.67 -17.47
N ASN A 67 2.22 8.86 -16.48
CA ASN A 67 1.33 7.84 -15.97
C ASN A 67 0.19 8.51 -15.19
N ILE A 68 -1.03 8.34 -15.68
CA ILE A 68 -2.27 8.83 -15.06
C ILE A 68 -2.71 7.88 -13.92
N PHE A 69 -2.19 6.65 -13.89
CA PHE A 69 -2.63 5.60 -12.99
C PHE A 69 -1.54 5.20 -11.98
N ASP A 70 -1.74 5.49 -10.70
CA ASP A 70 -0.79 5.11 -9.64
C ASP A 70 -0.79 3.59 -9.44
N ILE A 71 0.19 2.90 -10.05
CA ILE A 71 0.42 1.46 -9.87
C ILE A 71 1.18 1.12 -8.58
N SER A 72 1.65 2.13 -7.83
CA SER A 72 2.42 1.93 -6.60
C SER A 72 1.69 1.08 -5.55
N PRO A 73 0.35 1.20 -5.36
CA PRO A 73 -0.39 0.32 -4.46
C PRO A 73 -0.31 -1.15 -4.85
N LEU A 74 -0.37 -1.47 -6.15
CA LEU A 74 -0.25 -2.86 -6.62
C LEU A 74 1.14 -3.43 -6.31
N VAL A 75 2.19 -2.64 -6.56
CA VAL A 75 3.56 -3.03 -6.21
C VAL A 75 3.70 -3.23 -4.69
N ALA A 76 3.10 -2.36 -3.89
CA ALA A 76 3.10 -2.49 -2.44
C ALA A 76 2.41 -3.79 -1.97
N PHE A 77 1.27 -4.19 -2.56
CA PHE A 77 0.63 -5.47 -2.26
C PHE A 77 1.60 -6.65 -2.48
N ILE A 78 2.22 -6.70 -3.67
CA ILE A 78 3.15 -7.77 -4.03
C ILE A 78 4.34 -7.81 -3.05
N MET A 79 4.88 -6.64 -2.66
CA MET A 79 5.98 -6.56 -1.71
C MET A 79 5.57 -7.05 -0.32
N ILE A 80 4.38 -6.70 0.17
CA ILE A 80 3.91 -7.14 1.48
C ILE A 80 3.67 -8.66 1.49
N ASP A 81 3.04 -9.20 0.46
CA ASP A 81 2.83 -10.65 0.31
C ASP A 81 4.15 -11.42 0.30
N ALA A 82 5.15 -10.91 -0.43
CA ALA A 82 6.49 -11.49 -0.44
C ALA A 82 7.14 -11.47 0.95
N ILE A 83 7.02 -10.36 1.69
CA ILE A 83 7.55 -10.25 3.06
C ILE A 83 6.86 -11.25 3.99
N LYS A 84 5.53 -11.39 3.91
CA LYS A 84 4.80 -12.39 4.70
C LYS A 84 5.26 -13.80 4.37
N ALA A 85 5.39 -14.15 3.08
CA ALA A 85 5.87 -15.46 2.67
C ALA A 85 7.26 -15.77 3.27
N ILE A 86 8.18 -14.82 3.24
CA ILE A 86 9.52 -14.96 3.85
C ILE A 86 9.41 -15.16 5.37
N LEU A 87 8.60 -14.34 6.06
CA LEU A 87 8.41 -14.44 7.51
C LEU A 87 7.85 -15.79 7.94
N HIS A 88 6.88 -16.33 7.18
CA HIS A 88 6.27 -17.62 7.47
C HIS A 88 7.21 -18.80 7.18
N ASN A 89 8.11 -18.67 6.20
CA ASN A 89 9.13 -19.68 5.90
C ASN A 89 10.31 -19.67 6.88
N ALA A 90 10.47 -18.61 7.68
CA ALA A 90 11.56 -18.46 8.66
C ALA A 90 11.28 -19.10 10.03
N ILE A 91 10.12 -19.75 10.21
CA ILE A 91 9.73 -20.50 11.43
C ILE A 91 9.67 -21.98 11.11
#